data_AF-A0A7Y5NQS8-F1
#
_entry.id   AF-A0A7Y5NQS8-F1
#
_cell.length_a   1.000
_cell.length_b   1.000
_cell.length_c   1.000
_cell.angle_alpha   90.00
_cell.angle_beta   90.00
_cell.angle_gamma   90.00
#
_symmetry.space_group_name_H-M   'P 1'
#
loop_
_entity.id
_entity.type
_entity.pdbx_description
1 polymer ?
#
loop_
_entity_poly.entity_id
_entity_poly.type
_entity_poly.pdbx_seq_one_letter_code
_entity_poly.pdbx_strand_id
1 'polypeptide(L)'
;MKLRRFHAAVCSVGLLACACGASPAVETSTGAREIPITVQVRGRPAPTAEPRTGADWRCTTVSPVVQADLEREMRKRHHPHTETTKLVVTWACPKSPVNEVVYQRIDNGGLRILRLRRVAAGFEALRLAIDEYGSQSKLAVQRAVLRLEQGQRIANTSAALVDVRLSEVDDGPPAIGFGTTGIGGFWHVALGVRDDAGSARGRETSGEQTSLRQLEQIPLALARAEVERAVESADWLIVPVDDEIRAFVLDRFRASKPLDVKNLALYGFAVLLRDTAPPAALPILADALVRVVQADKVDPGSTEAVLLAAVRRISGIDLEKDPRPLREAIREFARNNGVK
;
A
#
# COMPACT_ATOMS: atom_id res chain seq x y z
N MET A 1 8.97 -25.17 54.59
CA MET A 1 9.65 -26.29 53.89
C MET A 1 11.02 -25.80 53.42
N LYS A 2 12.08 -26.62 53.43
CA LYS A 2 13.46 -26.19 53.10
C LYS A 2 13.87 -26.70 51.71
N LEU A 3 14.65 -25.91 50.94
CA LEU A 3 15.90 -26.32 50.26
C LEU A 3 16.50 -25.19 49.39
N ARG A 4 17.77 -24.86 49.71
CA ARG A 4 18.96 -24.53 48.88
C ARG A 4 18.75 -23.95 47.46
N ARG A 5 19.27 -22.76 47.13
CA ARG A 5 20.71 -22.35 46.95
C ARG A 5 21.49 -23.12 45.88
N PHE A 6 22.00 -22.39 44.88
CA PHE A 6 23.34 -22.57 44.29
C PHE A 6 23.93 -21.22 43.84
N HIS A 7 25.26 -21.11 43.79
CA HIS A 7 26.00 -19.86 43.49
C HIS A 7 27.47 -20.19 43.15
N ALA A 8 27.91 -20.00 41.89
CA ALA A 8 29.30 -19.92 41.37
C ALA A 8 29.23 -19.83 39.82
N ALA A 9 29.99 -19.10 39.00
CA ALA A 9 31.14 -18.16 39.11
C ALA A 9 32.54 -18.66 38.63
N VAL A 10 33.27 -17.73 37.97
CA VAL A 10 34.74 -17.66 37.70
C VAL A 10 35.30 -18.36 36.42
N CYS A 11 36.41 -17.80 35.90
CA CYS A 11 37.29 -18.17 34.76
C CYS A 11 36.77 -17.86 33.34
N SER A 12 37.37 -17.03 32.46
CA SER A 12 38.65 -16.26 32.36
C SER A 12 39.85 -16.91 31.63
N VAL A 13 40.61 -16.07 30.89
CA VAL A 13 41.87 -16.33 30.12
C VAL A 13 41.69 -17.08 28.77
N GLY A 14 42.33 -16.72 27.64
CA GLY A 14 43.14 -15.53 27.28
C GLY A 14 44.22 -15.78 26.18
N LEU A 15 44.81 -14.69 25.63
CA LEU A 15 46.07 -14.62 24.83
C LEU A 15 46.01 -15.22 23.38
N LEU A 16 46.83 -14.85 22.36
CA LEU A 16 47.86 -13.78 22.18
C LEU A 16 47.93 -13.27 20.69
N ALA A 17 48.85 -12.34 20.42
CA ALA A 17 49.25 -11.69 19.15
C ALA A 17 49.85 -12.65 18.06
N CYS A 18 50.42 -12.25 16.91
CA CYS A 18 51.03 -10.99 16.40
C CYS A 18 51.00 -11.01 14.82
N ALA A 19 51.59 -10.13 13.98
CA ALA A 19 52.59 -9.06 14.13
C ALA A 19 52.47 -7.91 13.07
N CYS A 20 53.52 -7.08 13.00
CA CYS A 20 53.69 -5.81 12.27
C CYS A 20 54.30 -5.89 10.85
N GLY A 21 54.22 -4.80 10.08
CA GLY A 21 55.05 -4.49 8.89
C GLY A 21 54.59 -3.21 8.18
N ALA A 22 55.48 -2.26 7.82
CA ALA A 22 55.07 -0.93 7.32
C ALA A 22 56.10 -0.19 6.44
N SER A 23 55.57 0.72 5.58
CA SER A 23 56.24 1.87 4.94
C SER A 23 57.34 1.60 3.88
N PRO A 24 57.76 2.60 3.05
CA PRO A 24 57.26 4.00 2.93
C PRO A 24 56.73 4.36 1.52
N ALA A 25 56.35 5.63 1.33
CA ALA A 25 55.95 6.22 0.05
C ALA A 25 57.11 6.94 -0.68
N VAL A 26 56.89 7.34 -1.95
CA VAL A 26 57.77 8.24 -2.72
C VAL A 26 56.92 9.25 -3.49
N GLU A 27 57.25 10.54 -3.40
CA GLU A 27 56.70 11.62 -4.22
C GLU A 27 57.78 12.25 -5.10
N THR A 28 57.48 12.46 -6.39
CA THR A 28 57.85 13.62 -7.24
C THR A 28 57.04 13.47 -8.54
N SER A 29 56.16 14.38 -8.98
CA SER A 29 56.29 15.83 -9.22
C SER A 29 57.15 16.17 -10.44
N THR A 30 56.51 16.42 -11.59
CA THR A 30 56.54 17.69 -12.37
C THR A 30 55.95 17.53 -13.78
N GLY A 31 55.41 18.62 -14.35
CA GLY A 31 55.47 18.86 -15.80
C GLY A 31 54.15 18.94 -16.58
N ALA A 32 54.07 20.00 -17.39
CA ALA A 32 53.22 20.20 -18.58
C ALA A 32 51.67 20.27 -18.44
N ARG A 33 51.09 21.18 -19.23
CA ARG A 33 49.65 21.29 -19.50
C ARG A 33 49.36 20.59 -20.83
N GLU A 34 48.19 19.94 -20.95
CA GLU A 34 47.54 19.76 -22.24
C GLU A 34 46.08 20.25 -22.16
N ILE A 35 45.61 20.88 -23.23
CA ILE A 35 44.20 21.23 -23.44
C ILE A 35 43.82 20.83 -24.88
N PRO A 36 43.20 19.65 -25.07
CA PRO A 36 42.43 19.30 -26.26
C PRO A 36 40.93 19.47 -25.93
N ILE A 37 40.28 20.55 -26.33
CA ILE A 37 39.68 20.74 -27.66
C ILE A 37 38.67 19.61 -27.98
N THR A 38 37.39 19.92 -27.81
CA THR A 38 36.27 19.03 -28.17
C THR A 38 36.15 18.88 -29.69
N VAL A 39 36.49 17.70 -30.22
CA VAL A 39 36.22 17.35 -31.62
C VAL A 39 34.91 16.58 -31.71
N GLN A 40 33.86 17.19 -32.26
CA GLN A 40 32.61 16.48 -32.58
C GLN A 40 32.82 15.56 -33.81
N VAL A 41 33.20 14.32 -33.57
CA VAL A 41 33.00 13.27 -34.58
C VAL A 41 31.51 12.97 -34.66
N ARG A 42 30.88 13.26 -35.81
CA ARG A 42 29.49 12.85 -36.10
C ARG A 42 29.43 11.33 -36.33
N GLY A 43 29.56 10.57 -35.26
CA GLY A 43 29.19 9.17 -35.24
C GLY A 43 27.73 9.03 -35.65
N ARG A 44 27.49 8.23 -36.69
CA ARG A 44 26.12 7.84 -37.09
C ARG A 44 25.44 7.25 -35.84
N PRO A 45 24.25 7.73 -35.42
CA PRO A 45 23.57 7.10 -34.29
C PRO A 45 23.41 5.61 -34.61
N ALA A 46 23.73 4.74 -33.64
CA ALA A 46 23.36 3.33 -33.73
C ALA A 46 21.87 3.27 -34.04
N PRO A 47 21.43 2.40 -34.97
CA PRO A 47 20.07 2.47 -35.53
C PRO A 47 19.06 2.48 -34.40
N THR A 48 18.34 3.59 -34.25
CA THR A 48 17.30 3.76 -33.24
C THR A 48 16.36 2.59 -33.39
N ALA A 49 16.26 1.74 -32.36
CA ALA A 49 15.42 0.57 -32.43
C ALA A 49 13.97 1.03 -32.52
N GLU A 50 13.43 1.09 -33.74
CA GLU A 50 12.03 1.35 -33.98
C GLU A 50 11.22 0.38 -33.13
N PRO A 51 10.14 0.84 -32.46
CA PRO A 51 9.33 -0.02 -31.62
C PRO A 51 8.72 -1.11 -32.51
N ARG A 52 9.29 -2.32 -32.45
CA ARG A 52 8.92 -3.45 -33.30
C ARG A 52 7.46 -3.83 -33.06
N THR A 53 6.59 -3.32 -33.92
CA THR A 53 5.19 -3.70 -34.09
C THR A 53 5.11 -5.08 -34.74
N GLY A 54 5.56 -6.11 -34.00
CA GLY A 54 5.65 -7.49 -34.45
C GLY A 54 5.26 -8.47 -33.34
N ALA A 55 4.25 -9.29 -33.64
CA ALA A 55 3.68 -10.46 -32.98
C ALA A 55 4.25 -11.00 -31.63
N ASP A 56 3.33 -11.56 -30.85
CA ASP A 56 3.58 -12.58 -29.81
C ASP A 56 4.40 -12.20 -28.56
N TRP A 57 4.31 -10.94 -28.12
CA TRP A 57 4.45 -10.61 -26.68
C TRP A 57 3.25 -11.12 -25.87
N ARG A 58 3.00 -12.44 -25.91
CA ARG A 58 1.92 -13.08 -25.13
C ARG A 58 2.27 -13.04 -23.66
N CYS A 59 1.40 -12.41 -22.87
CA CYS A 59 1.52 -12.37 -21.42
C CYS A 59 1.23 -13.76 -20.83
N THR A 60 2.27 -14.58 -20.62
CA THR A 60 2.13 -16.01 -20.27
C THR A 60 1.72 -16.28 -18.81
N THR A 61 1.77 -15.28 -17.94
CA THR A 61 1.41 -15.38 -16.51
C THR A 61 -0.09 -15.35 -16.24
N VAL A 62 -0.91 -14.97 -17.22
CA VAL A 62 -2.39 -14.97 -17.12
C VAL A 62 -2.94 -15.54 -18.42
N SER A 63 -3.84 -16.53 -18.36
CA SER A 63 -4.28 -17.20 -19.60
C SER A 63 -5.01 -16.23 -20.55
N PRO A 64 -4.91 -16.40 -21.88
CA PRO A 64 -5.63 -15.55 -22.84
C PRO A 64 -7.15 -15.54 -22.63
N VAL A 65 -7.72 -16.63 -22.10
CA VAL A 65 -9.13 -16.71 -21.72
C VAL A 65 -9.45 -15.73 -20.60
N VAL A 66 -8.65 -15.71 -19.52
CA VAL A 66 -8.84 -14.76 -18.40
C VAL A 66 -8.62 -13.31 -18.86
N GLN A 67 -7.69 -13.04 -19.77
CA GLN A 67 -7.51 -11.71 -20.34
C GLN A 67 -8.76 -11.27 -21.13
N ALA A 68 -9.27 -12.12 -22.03
CA ALA A 68 -10.49 -11.84 -22.80
C ALA A 68 -11.74 -11.69 -21.92
N ASP A 69 -11.86 -12.48 -20.85
CA ASP A 69 -12.94 -12.37 -19.85
C ASP A 69 -12.87 -11.04 -19.09
N LEU A 70 -11.67 -10.64 -18.65
CA LEU A 70 -11.47 -9.34 -18.00
C LEU A 70 -11.74 -8.18 -18.95
N GLU A 71 -11.25 -8.21 -20.20
CA GLU A 71 -11.57 -7.18 -21.19
C GLU A 71 -13.07 -7.04 -21.44
N ARG A 72 -13.79 -8.16 -21.55
CA ARG A 72 -15.25 -8.15 -21.72
C ARG A 72 -15.96 -7.49 -20.54
N GLU A 73 -15.58 -7.83 -19.31
CA GLU A 73 -16.18 -7.22 -18.11
C GLU A 73 -15.71 -5.76 -17.89
N MET A 74 -14.53 -5.36 -18.37
CA MET A 74 -14.10 -3.94 -18.41
C MET A 74 -14.96 -3.15 -19.38
N ARG A 75 -15.11 -3.62 -20.63
CA ARG A 75 -15.92 -2.97 -21.67
C ARG A 75 -17.40 -2.85 -21.24
N LYS A 76 -17.93 -3.87 -20.55
CA LYS A 76 -19.29 -3.90 -19.97
C LYS A 76 -19.49 -2.95 -18.79
N ARG A 77 -18.43 -2.59 -18.05
CA ARG A 77 -18.46 -1.62 -16.93
C ARG A 77 -18.09 -0.19 -17.34
N HIS A 78 -17.57 -0.02 -18.54
CA HIS A 78 -17.33 1.29 -19.14
C HIS A 78 -18.64 1.81 -19.75
N HIS A 79 -19.09 2.96 -19.27
CA HIS A 79 -20.13 3.74 -19.91
C HIS A 79 -19.42 4.79 -20.78
N PRO A 80 -19.46 4.68 -22.11
CA PRO A 80 -18.78 5.61 -22.98
C PRO A 80 -19.46 6.98 -22.90
N HIS A 81 -18.66 8.05 -22.99
CA HIS A 81 -19.19 9.42 -22.90
C HIS A 81 -19.76 9.93 -24.24
N THR A 82 -19.49 9.23 -25.35
CA THR A 82 -20.15 9.37 -26.66
C THR A 82 -20.42 8.00 -27.27
N GLU A 83 -21.34 7.88 -28.24
CA GLU A 83 -21.54 6.61 -28.99
C GLU A 83 -20.31 6.18 -29.82
N THR A 84 -19.38 7.10 -30.09
CA THR A 84 -18.14 6.86 -30.85
C THR A 84 -16.91 6.59 -29.97
N THR A 85 -17.02 6.74 -28.65
CA THR A 85 -15.93 6.49 -27.71
C THR A 85 -15.72 4.99 -27.50
N LYS A 86 -14.47 4.52 -27.54
CA LYS A 86 -14.11 3.12 -27.31
C LYS A 86 -13.07 2.98 -26.21
N LEU A 87 -13.26 1.97 -25.37
CA LEU A 87 -12.27 1.54 -24.39
C LEU A 87 -11.12 0.78 -25.07
N VAL A 88 -9.90 1.31 -24.95
CA VAL A 88 -8.65 0.61 -25.25
C VAL A 88 -8.09 0.03 -23.94
N VAL A 89 -7.71 -1.24 -23.97
CA VAL A 89 -7.11 -1.97 -22.85
C VAL A 89 -5.67 -2.31 -23.20
N THR A 90 -4.72 -1.85 -22.39
CA THR A 90 -3.29 -2.14 -22.57
C THR A 90 -2.80 -2.96 -21.37
N TRP A 91 -2.47 -4.23 -21.61
CA TRP A 91 -1.90 -5.11 -20.60
C TRP A 91 -0.39 -4.89 -20.42
N ALA A 92 0.13 -5.21 -19.25
CA ALA A 92 1.55 -5.31 -18.97
C ALA A 92 1.82 -6.57 -18.12
N CYS A 93 3.03 -7.13 -18.24
CA CYS A 93 3.31 -8.48 -17.75
C CYS A 93 4.15 -8.49 -16.46
N PRO A 94 3.68 -9.15 -15.38
CA PRO A 94 4.52 -9.42 -14.22
C PRO A 94 5.66 -10.36 -14.61
N LYS A 95 6.89 -10.01 -14.23
CA LYS A 95 8.11 -10.78 -14.54
C LYS A 95 8.33 -11.98 -13.61
N SER A 96 7.62 -12.01 -12.49
CA SER A 96 7.77 -12.99 -11.40
C SER A 96 6.40 -13.36 -10.83
N PRO A 97 6.25 -14.54 -10.21
CA PRO A 97 5.01 -14.94 -9.53
C PRO A 97 4.66 -13.98 -8.39
N VAL A 98 3.38 -13.68 -8.22
CA VAL A 98 2.88 -12.90 -7.07
C VAL A 98 2.80 -13.79 -5.83
N ASN A 99 3.41 -13.33 -4.74
CA ASN A 99 3.39 -13.99 -3.44
C ASN A 99 2.56 -13.27 -2.39
N GLU A 100 2.19 -12.02 -2.63
CA GLU A 100 1.30 -11.27 -1.75
C GLU A 100 0.37 -10.36 -2.55
N VAL A 101 -0.91 -10.38 -2.21
CA VAL A 101 -1.91 -9.40 -2.65
C VAL A 101 -2.41 -8.65 -1.44
N VAL A 102 -2.48 -7.32 -1.50
CA VAL A 102 -3.14 -6.49 -0.50
C VAL A 102 -4.25 -5.72 -1.18
N TYR A 103 -5.50 -6.04 -0.86
CA TYR A 103 -6.67 -5.30 -1.29
C TYR A 103 -7.22 -4.48 -0.12
N GLN A 104 -7.56 -3.22 -0.36
CA GLN A 104 -8.13 -2.30 0.63
C GLN A 104 -9.36 -1.63 0.04
N ARG A 105 -10.45 -1.62 0.81
CA ARG A 105 -11.69 -0.91 0.54
C ARG A 105 -12.06 -0.08 1.76
N ILE A 106 -12.41 1.19 1.53
CA ILE A 106 -12.92 2.11 2.53
C ILE A 106 -14.08 2.87 1.89
N ASP A 107 -15.28 2.76 2.46
CA ASP A 107 -16.47 3.54 2.08
C ASP A 107 -17.43 3.67 3.26
N ASN A 108 -18.62 4.24 3.05
CA ASN A 108 -19.60 4.46 4.12
C ASN A 108 -19.96 3.17 4.90
N GLY A 109 -19.79 1.98 4.30
CA GLY A 109 -19.96 0.67 4.93
C GLY A 109 -18.70 0.13 5.62
N GLY A 110 -17.75 0.99 5.98
CA GLY A 110 -16.61 0.66 6.83
C GLY A 110 -15.25 0.53 6.12
N LEU A 111 -14.32 -0.12 6.81
CA LEU A 111 -12.97 -0.46 6.31
C LEU A 111 -12.85 -1.97 6.15
N ARG A 112 -12.29 -2.43 5.03
CA ARG A 112 -11.85 -3.82 4.85
C ARG A 112 -10.49 -3.85 4.16
N ILE A 113 -9.47 -4.36 4.84
CA ILE A 113 -8.17 -4.71 4.25
C ILE A 113 -8.07 -6.23 4.24
N LEU A 114 -7.90 -6.81 3.05
CA LEU A 114 -7.52 -8.21 2.87
C LEU A 114 -6.06 -8.27 2.45
N ARG A 115 -5.25 -9.02 3.19
CA ARG A 115 -3.93 -9.49 2.78
C ARG A 115 -4.05 -10.98 2.44
N LEU A 116 -3.59 -11.37 1.25
CA LEU A 116 -3.44 -12.76 0.84
C LEU A 116 -1.95 -13.03 0.62
N ARG A 117 -1.35 -13.96 1.38
CA ARG A 117 0.07 -14.33 1.28
C ARG A 117 0.21 -15.79 0.88
N ARG A 118 1.11 -16.07 -0.05
CA ARG A 118 1.51 -17.42 -0.45
C ARG A 118 2.31 -18.09 0.67
N VAL A 119 1.92 -19.31 1.02
CA VAL A 119 2.55 -20.15 2.05
C VAL A 119 2.77 -21.56 1.50
N ALA A 120 3.59 -22.39 2.16
CA ALA A 120 3.94 -23.72 1.64
C ALA A 120 2.73 -24.63 1.32
N ALA A 121 1.61 -24.45 2.03
CA ALA A 121 0.37 -25.22 1.85
C ALA A 121 -0.66 -24.59 0.89
N GLY A 122 -0.42 -23.38 0.36
CA GLY A 122 -1.43 -22.65 -0.43
C GLY A 122 -1.32 -21.13 -0.26
N PHE A 123 -2.44 -20.48 0.10
CA PHE A 123 -2.45 -19.07 0.44
C PHE A 123 -3.16 -18.84 1.78
N GLU A 124 -2.50 -18.11 2.67
CA GLU A 124 -3.07 -17.60 3.91
C GLU A 124 -3.74 -16.25 3.65
N ALA A 125 -4.96 -16.08 4.14
CA ALA A 125 -5.73 -14.84 4.06
C ALA A 125 -5.86 -14.21 5.46
N LEU A 126 -5.58 -12.92 5.56
CA LEU A 126 -5.76 -12.09 6.76
C LEU A 126 -6.73 -10.96 6.41
N ARG A 127 -7.89 -10.91 7.08
CA ARG A 127 -8.89 -9.83 6.96
C ARG A 127 -8.83 -8.95 8.21
N LEU A 128 -8.63 -7.65 7.98
CA LEU A 128 -8.83 -6.58 8.95
C LEU A 128 -10.10 -5.84 8.56
N ALA A 129 -11.13 -5.86 9.40
CA ALA A 129 -12.44 -5.30 9.09
C ALA A 129 -12.96 -4.39 10.21
N ILE A 130 -13.59 -3.29 9.82
CA ILE A 130 -14.41 -2.42 10.67
C ILE A 130 -15.71 -2.31 9.88
N ASP A 131 -16.74 -3.07 10.23
CA ASP A 131 -17.92 -3.23 9.37
C ASP A 131 -18.97 -2.09 9.50
N GLU A 132 -18.77 -1.17 10.43
CA GLU A 132 -19.56 0.08 10.60
C GLU A 132 -18.70 1.17 11.28
N TYR A 133 -18.93 2.44 10.93
CA TYR A 133 -18.23 3.60 11.50
C TYR A 133 -19.07 4.34 12.56
N GLY A 134 -18.50 4.54 13.76
CA GLY A 134 -19.12 5.26 14.87
C GLY A 134 -18.31 5.10 16.16
N SER A 135 -18.71 5.75 17.26
CA SER A 135 -17.94 5.77 18.52
C SER A 135 -17.64 4.38 19.15
N GLN A 136 -18.35 3.34 18.71
CA GLN A 136 -18.17 1.95 19.14
C GLN A 136 -17.47 1.05 18.09
N SER A 137 -16.94 1.60 16.99
CA SER A 137 -16.19 0.85 15.98
C SER A 137 -15.03 0.08 16.60
N LYS A 138 -15.00 -1.24 16.37
CA LYS A 138 -13.96 -2.17 16.80
C LYS A 138 -13.36 -2.84 15.57
N LEU A 139 -12.06 -3.10 15.62
CA LEU A 139 -11.41 -3.92 14.62
C LEU A 139 -11.74 -5.41 14.81
N ALA A 140 -12.36 -6.02 13.82
CA ALA A 140 -12.36 -7.46 13.63
C ALA A 140 -11.08 -7.89 12.89
N VAL A 141 -10.41 -8.91 13.43
CA VAL A 141 -9.20 -9.51 12.83
C VAL A 141 -9.44 -10.99 12.65
N GLN A 142 -9.30 -11.47 11.42
CA GLN A 142 -9.60 -12.84 11.05
C GLN A 142 -8.55 -13.42 10.12
N ARG A 143 -8.23 -14.71 10.29
CA ARG A 143 -7.38 -15.49 9.38
C ARG A 143 -8.19 -16.64 8.76
N ALA A 144 -7.84 -17.01 7.53
CA ALA A 144 -8.35 -18.19 6.82
C ALA A 144 -7.25 -18.78 5.92
N VAL A 145 -7.41 -20.02 5.46
CA VAL A 145 -6.54 -20.63 4.44
C VAL A 145 -7.37 -20.85 3.18
N LEU A 146 -6.98 -20.22 2.07
CA LEU A 146 -7.64 -20.42 0.79
C LEU A 146 -7.04 -21.63 0.06
N ARG A 147 -7.88 -22.33 -0.72
CA ARG A 147 -7.42 -23.39 -1.62
C ARG A 147 -6.40 -22.83 -2.61
N LEU A 148 -5.36 -23.60 -2.93
CA LEU A 148 -4.26 -23.12 -3.78
C LEU A 148 -4.73 -22.51 -5.10
N GLU A 149 -5.68 -23.14 -5.79
CA GLU A 149 -6.28 -22.67 -7.04
C GLU A 149 -7.01 -21.32 -6.89
N GLN A 150 -7.76 -21.16 -5.80
CA GLN A 150 -8.50 -19.94 -5.47
C GLN A 150 -7.52 -18.79 -5.17
N GLY A 151 -6.51 -19.04 -4.34
CA GLY A 151 -5.46 -18.06 -4.04
C GLY A 151 -4.64 -17.67 -5.28
N GLN A 152 -4.28 -18.65 -6.12
CA GLN A 152 -3.53 -18.40 -7.35
C GLN A 152 -4.36 -17.64 -8.39
N ARG A 153 -5.67 -17.90 -8.49
CA ARG A 153 -6.60 -17.11 -9.32
C ARG A 153 -6.65 -15.65 -8.88
N ILE A 154 -6.77 -15.39 -7.56
CA ILE A 154 -6.75 -14.02 -7.02
C ILE A 154 -5.40 -13.37 -7.32
N ALA A 155 -4.28 -14.04 -7.03
CA ALA A 155 -2.94 -13.53 -7.28
C ALA A 155 -2.71 -13.15 -8.75
N ASN A 156 -3.07 -14.04 -9.68
CA ASN A 156 -2.88 -13.81 -11.12
C ASN A 156 -3.79 -12.69 -11.66
N THR A 157 -5.06 -12.66 -11.25
CA THR A 157 -6.00 -11.61 -11.67
C THR A 157 -5.63 -10.25 -11.05
N SER A 158 -5.23 -10.20 -9.77
CA SER A 158 -4.73 -8.98 -9.14
C SER A 158 -3.44 -8.48 -9.79
N ALA A 159 -2.53 -9.38 -10.19
CA ALA A 159 -1.33 -9.00 -10.95
C ALA A 159 -1.69 -8.28 -12.25
N ALA A 160 -2.61 -8.85 -13.04
CA ALA A 160 -3.06 -8.24 -14.29
C ALA A 160 -3.72 -6.86 -14.08
N LEU A 161 -4.56 -6.75 -13.04
CA LEU A 161 -5.38 -5.56 -12.77
C LEU A 161 -4.63 -4.40 -12.09
N VAL A 162 -3.47 -4.64 -11.48
CA VAL A 162 -2.58 -3.56 -11.02
C VAL A 162 -2.02 -2.78 -12.21
N ASP A 163 -1.44 -3.47 -13.20
CA ASP A 163 -0.70 -2.81 -14.28
C ASP A 163 -1.55 -2.39 -15.49
N VAL A 164 -2.75 -2.97 -15.69
CA VAL A 164 -3.59 -2.72 -16.88
C VAL A 164 -3.94 -1.24 -17.06
N ARG A 165 -3.58 -0.67 -18.21
CA ARG A 165 -3.89 0.73 -18.54
C ARG A 165 -5.16 0.77 -19.37
N LEU A 166 -6.08 1.64 -18.96
CA LEU A 166 -7.31 1.92 -19.67
C LEU A 166 -7.23 3.34 -20.23
N SER A 167 -7.66 3.51 -21.48
CA SER A 167 -7.78 4.81 -22.14
C SER A 167 -9.00 4.80 -23.05
N GLU A 168 -9.72 5.91 -23.07
CA GLU A 168 -10.76 6.16 -24.06
C GLU A 168 -10.14 6.73 -25.34
N VAL A 169 -10.69 6.34 -26.50
CA VAL A 169 -10.36 6.88 -27.81
C VAL A 169 -11.67 7.16 -28.53
N ASP A 170 -11.81 8.37 -29.08
CA ASP A 170 -13.00 8.77 -29.84
C ASP A 170 -12.79 8.52 -31.34
N ASP A 171 -13.50 7.53 -31.87
CA ASP A 171 -13.45 7.15 -33.30
C ASP A 171 -14.41 8.02 -34.14
N GLY A 172 -14.71 9.25 -33.70
CA GLY A 172 -15.73 10.12 -34.30
C GLY A 172 -15.44 11.62 -34.10
N PRO A 173 -16.24 12.50 -34.74
CA PRO A 173 -16.14 13.94 -34.51
C PRO A 173 -16.51 14.29 -33.06
N PRO A 174 -15.89 15.31 -32.44
CA PRO A 174 -16.04 15.58 -31.02
C PRO A 174 -17.49 15.96 -30.66
N ALA A 175 -18.14 15.12 -29.85
CA ALA A 175 -19.50 15.38 -29.39
C ALA A 175 -19.50 16.46 -28.30
N ILE A 176 -20.48 17.37 -28.36
CA ILE A 176 -20.58 18.49 -27.40
C ILE A 176 -21.31 18.02 -26.12
N GLY A 177 -20.60 17.21 -25.34
CA GLY A 177 -20.79 16.99 -23.91
C GLY A 177 -21.97 16.12 -23.45
N PHE A 178 -21.69 15.21 -22.51
CA PHE A 178 -22.63 14.75 -21.49
C PHE A 178 -21.87 14.47 -20.18
N GLY A 179 -22.48 14.81 -19.03
CA GLY A 179 -21.94 14.57 -17.70
C GLY A 179 -22.61 13.38 -17.01
N THR A 180 -21.83 12.47 -16.42
CA THR A 180 -22.36 11.30 -15.71
C THR A 180 -23.07 11.65 -14.41
N THR A 181 -24.09 10.86 -14.06
CA THR A 181 -24.83 10.95 -12.80
C THR A 181 -23.94 10.79 -11.57
N GLY A 182 -24.04 11.73 -10.63
CA GLY A 182 -23.36 11.64 -9.34
C GLY A 182 -24.15 10.78 -8.35
N ILE A 183 -23.50 9.77 -7.77
CA ILE A 183 -24.00 9.04 -6.60
C ILE A 183 -23.15 9.45 -5.40
N GLY A 184 -23.81 9.95 -4.36
CA GLY A 184 -23.15 10.52 -3.18
C GLY A 184 -22.49 9.46 -2.30
N GLY A 185 -21.24 9.71 -1.90
CA GLY A 185 -20.48 8.88 -0.99
C GLY A 185 -18.98 8.98 -1.26
N PHE A 186 -18.19 9.15 -0.20
CA PHE A 186 -16.74 9.09 -0.32
C PHE A 186 -16.29 7.63 -0.30
N TRP A 187 -15.39 7.26 -1.21
CA TRP A 187 -14.81 5.93 -1.27
C TRP A 187 -13.30 6.02 -1.55
N HIS A 188 -12.59 4.98 -1.13
CA HIS A 188 -11.18 4.73 -1.45
C HIS A 188 -11.01 3.23 -1.70
N VAL A 189 -10.31 2.87 -2.77
CA VAL A 189 -9.89 1.49 -3.05
C VAL A 189 -8.42 1.46 -3.44
N ALA A 190 -7.69 0.50 -2.90
CA ALA A 190 -6.31 0.21 -3.28
C ALA A 190 -6.09 -1.30 -3.50
N LEU A 191 -5.20 -1.61 -4.44
CA LEU A 191 -4.74 -2.95 -4.76
C LEU A 191 -3.22 -2.91 -4.91
N GLY A 192 -2.51 -3.59 -4.01
CA GLY A 192 -1.08 -3.86 -4.09
C GLY A 192 -0.80 -5.32 -4.42
N VAL A 193 0.28 -5.57 -5.14
CA VAL A 193 0.87 -6.90 -5.34
C VAL A 193 2.37 -6.85 -5.06
N ARG A 194 2.89 -7.92 -4.44
CA ARG A 194 4.32 -8.17 -4.27
C ARG A 194 4.67 -9.50 -4.92
N ASP A 195 5.83 -9.56 -5.56
CA ASP A 195 6.33 -10.78 -6.21
C ASP A 195 7.45 -11.47 -5.42
N ASP A 196 7.80 -12.69 -5.85
CA ASP A 196 8.89 -13.49 -5.27
C ASP A 196 10.29 -12.87 -5.43
N ALA A 197 10.43 -11.78 -6.20
CA ALA A 197 11.66 -10.97 -6.24
C ALA A 197 11.61 -9.77 -5.27
N GLY A 198 10.54 -9.64 -4.48
CA GLY A 198 10.32 -8.54 -3.53
C GLY A 198 9.80 -7.25 -4.15
N SER A 199 9.54 -7.23 -5.46
CA SER A 199 9.05 -6.05 -6.16
C SER A 199 7.60 -5.78 -5.80
N ALA A 200 7.34 -4.61 -5.20
CA ALA A 200 6.00 -4.16 -4.83
C ALA A 200 5.46 -3.17 -5.86
N ARG A 201 4.23 -3.40 -6.33
CA ARG A 201 3.51 -2.55 -7.29
C ARG A 201 2.07 -2.39 -6.82
N GLY A 202 1.40 -1.31 -7.19
CA GLY A 202 0.01 -1.11 -6.78
C GLY A 202 -0.69 0.03 -7.49
N ARG A 203 -2.00 0.06 -7.31
CA ARG A 203 -2.94 1.07 -7.79
C ARG A 203 -3.85 1.48 -6.65
N GLU A 204 -4.06 2.77 -6.46
CA GLU A 204 -5.04 3.31 -5.55
C GLU A 204 -5.78 4.47 -6.20
N THR A 205 -7.07 4.62 -5.89
CA THR A 205 -7.85 5.82 -6.23
C THR A 205 -8.91 6.06 -5.15
N SER A 206 -9.31 7.31 -5.00
CA SER A 206 -10.26 7.78 -3.98
C SER A 206 -11.08 8.95 -4.53
N GLY A 207 -12.28 9.15 -4.00
CA GLY A 207 -13.06 10.36 -4.25
C GLY A 207 -14.57 10.15 -4.14
N GLU A 208 -15.28 10.94 -4.93
CA GLU A 208 -16.72 10.87 -5.19
C GLU A 208 -16.92 10.27 -6.61
N GLN A 209 -18.07 9.66 -6.91
CA GLN A 209 -18.25 8.93 -8.17
C GLN A 209 -18.42 9.88 -9.38
N THR A 210 -17.47 9.82 -10.33
CA THR A 210 -17.47 10.61 -11.59
C THR A 210 -16.89 9.82 -12.76
N SER A 211 -17.23 10.21 -14.01
CA SER A 211 -16.75 9.59 -15.25
C SER A 211 -15.23 9.46 -15.34
N LEU A 212 -14.48 10.52 -15.07
CA LEU A 212 -13.00 10.51 -15.13
C LEU A 212 -12.39 9.52 -14.12
N ARG A 213 -13.06 9.27 -12.98
CA ARG A 213 -12.65 8.25 -12.01
C ARG A 213 -13.10 6.83 -12.41
N GLN A 214 -13.95 6.66 -13.42
CA GLN A 214 -14.47 5.35 -13.83
C GLN A 214 -13.36 4.47 -14.43
N LEU A 215 -12.48 5.02 -15.27
CA LEU A 215 -11.32 4.29 -15.83
C LEU A 215 -10.32 3.83 -14.75
N GLU A 216 -10.13 4.62 -13.70
CA GLU A 216 -9.31 4.23 -12.55
C GLU A 216 -9.98 3.13 -11.72
N GLN A 217 -11.30 3.23 -11.52
CA GLN A 217 -12.11 2.29 -10.73
C GLN A 217 -12.29 0.93 -11.40
N ILE A 218 -12.47 0.85 -12.72
CA ILE A 218 -12.84 -0.41 -13.40
C ILE A 218 -11.92 -1.60 -13.05
N PRO A 219 -10.57 -1.49 -13.11
CA PRO A 219 -9.69 -2.58 -12.73
C PRO A 219 -9.77 -2.93 -11.24
N LEU A 220 -9.88 -1.93 -10.37
CA LEU A 220 -10.03 -2.13 -8.93
C LEU A 220 -11.37 -2.79 -8.57
N ALA A 221 -12.45 -2.46 -9.28
CA ALA A 221 -13.78 -3.01 -9.08
C ALA A 221 -13.91 -4.46 -9.60
N LEU A 222 -13.08 -4.87 -10.56
CA LEU A 222 -12.94 -6.27 -10.98
C LEU A 222 -12.09 -7.06 -9.98
N ALA A 223 -10.96 -6.51 -9.51
CA ALA A 223 -10.15 -7.13 -8.47
C ALA A 223 -10.95 -7.31 -7.18
N ARG A 224 -11.72 -6.29 -6.80
CA ARG A 224 -12.70 -6.33 -5.71
C ARG A 224 -13.68 -7.49 -5.85
N ALA A 225 -14.25 -7.72 -7.04
CA ALA A 225 -15.26 -8.77 -7.23
C ALA A 225 -14.68 -10.19 -7.09
N GLU A 226 -13.43 -10.42 -7.50
CA GLU A 226 -12.72 -11.68 -7.26
C GLU A 226 -12.34 -11.85 -5.79
N VAL A 227 -11.90 -10.76 -5.15
CA VAL A 227 -11.55 -10.72 -3.72
C VAL A 227 -12.77 -10.95 -2.82
N GLU A 228 -13.88 -10.24 -3.03
CA GLU A 228 -15.09 -10.34 -2.21
C GLU A 228 -15.70 -11.75 -2.31
N ARG A 229 -15.75 -12.36 -3.51
CA ARG A 229 -16.16 -13.76 -3.68
C ARG A 229 -15.30 -14.73 -2.87
N ALA A 230 -13.99 -14.48 -2.76
CA ALA A 230 -13.10 -15.29 -1.94
C ALA A 230 -13.27 -15.05 -0.44
N VAL A 231 -13.61 -13.82 -0.04
CA VAL A 231 -13.94 -13.46 1.35
C VAL A 231 -15.27 -14.06 1.79
N GLU A 232 -16.25 -14.19 0.90
CA GLU A 232 -17.57 -14.80 1.16
C GLU A 232 -17.53 -16.33 1.26
N SER A 233 -16.51 -16.98 0.69
CA SER A 233 -16.42 -18.45 0.56
C SER A 233 -15.33 -19.10 1.42
N ALA A 234 -14.75 -18.37 2.38
CA ALA A 234 -13.66 -18.83 3.23
C ALA A 234 -14.08 -19.05 4.68
N ASP A 235 -13.56 -20.12 5.29
CA ASP A 235 -13.77 -20.44 6.71
C ASP A 235 -12.93 -19.53 7.62
N TRP A 236 -13.50 -18.37 7.97
CA TRP A 236 -12.83 -17.34 8.77
C TRP A 236 -12.79 -17.65 10.27
N LEU A 237 -11.57 -17.76 10.81
CA LEU A 237 -11.33 -17.79 12.25
C LEU A 237 -11.03 -16.37 12.75
N ILE A 238 -11.71 -15.93 13.82
CA ILE A 238 -11.34 -14.71 14.54
C ILE A 238 -10.05 -14.98 15.33
N VAL A 239 -9.06 -14.08 15.22
CA VAL A 239 -7.75 -14.25 15.86
C VAL A 239 -7.36 -12.99 16.66
N PRO A 240 -6.54 -13.12 17.72
CA PRO A 240 -5.97 -11.96 18.41
C PRO A 240 -4.97 -11.21 17.53
N VAL A 241 -4.67 -9.96 17.91
CA VAL A 241 -3.60 -9.17 17.26
C VAL A 241 -2.24 -9.69 17.72
N ASP A 242 -1.53 -10.36 16.82
CA ASP A 242 -0.11 -10.73 16.95
C ASP A 242 0.82 -9.68 16.32
N ASP A 243 2.14 -9.83 16.52
CA ASP A 243 3.14 -8.86 16.05
C ASP A 243 3.31 -8.83 14.53
N GLU A 244 2.89 -9.88 13.82
CA GLU A 244 2.83 -9.86 12.36
C GLU A 244 1.73 -8.88 11.89
N ILE A 245 0.55 -8.92 12.53
CA ILE A 245 -0.53 -7.98 12.25
C ILE A 245 -0.09 -6.55 12.61
N ARG A 246 0.64 -6.35 13.71
CA ARG A 246 1.21 -5.04 14.08
C ARG A 246 2.17 -4.49 13.02
N ALA A 247 3.09 -5.33 12.55
CA ALA A 247 4.04 -4.99 11.49
C ALA A 247 3.33 -4.68 10.16
N PHE A 248 2.34 -5.51 9.78
CA PHE A 248 1.57 -5.32 8.55
C PHE A 248 0.78 -4.00 8.56
N VAL A 249 0.12 -3.63 9.66
CA VAL A 249 -0.59 -2.34 9.77
C VAL A 249 0.39 -1.16 9.72
N LEU A 250 1.54 -1.26 10.40
CA LEU A 250 2.57 -0.23 10.40
C LEU A 250 3.14 0.00 8.99
N ASP A 251 3.45 -1.07 8.25
CA ASP A 251 3.96 -0.98 6.88
C ASP A 251 2.87 -0.53 5.90
N ARG A 252 1.61 -0.94 6.07
CA ARG A 252 0.50 -0.44 5.24
C ARG A 252 0.29 1.06 5.43
N PHE A 253 0.46 1.58 6.66
CA PHE A 253 0.41 3.02 6.92
C PHE A 253 1.58 3.73 6.23
N ARG A 254 2.83 3.27 6.40
CA ARG A 254 4.02 3.83 5.73
C ARG A 254 3.93 3.83 4.21
N ALA A 255 3.29 2.81 3.63
CA ALA A 255 3.09 2.69 2.18
C ALA A 255 1.88 3.49 1.66
N SER A 256 0.99 3.97 2.54
CA SER A 256 -0.04 4.92 2.14
C SER A 256 0.60 6.29 1.92
N LYS A 257 0.35 6.92 0.76
CA LYS A 257 0.65 8.35 0.62
C LYS A 257 -0.17 9.15 1.63
N PRO A 258 0.28 10.37 2.04
CA PRO A 258 -0.44 11.19 3.00
C PRO A 258 -1.91 11.36 2.62
N LEU A 259 -2.78 11.28 3.62
CA LEU A 259 -4.21 11.08 3.42
C LEU A 259 -4.93 12.38 2.97
N ASP A 260 -4.79 12.73 1.68
CA ASP A 260 -5.67 13.66 0.93
C ASP A 260 -7.11 13.12 0.75
N VAL A 261 -7.54 12.29 1.70
CA VAL A 261 -8.61 11.30 1.60
C VAL A 261 -9.62 11.62 2.70
N LYS A 262 -10.51 12.58 2.39
CA LYS A 262 -11.47 13.22 3.33
C LYS A 262 -12.00 12.25 4.39
N ASN A 263 -11.58 12.47 5.64
CA ASN A 263 -12.16 12.01 6.92
C ASN A 263 -12.26 10.48 7.11
N LEU A 264 -12.96 9.78 6.24
CA LEU A 264 -13.42 8.41 6.40
C LEU A 264 -12.27 7.38 6.46
N ALA A 265 -11.26 7.54 5.60
CA ALA A 265 -10.07 6.69 5.63
C ALA A 265 -9.21 6.96 6.86
N LEU A 266 -9.04 8.24 7.23
CA LEU A 266 -8.29 8.64 8.41
C LEU A 266 -8.93 8.11 9.69
N TYR A 267 -10.27 8.09 9.77
CA TYR A 267 -11.02 7.43 10.84
C TYR A 267 -10.76 5.91 10.88
N GLY A 268 -10.88 5.21 9.75
CA GLY A 268 -10.58 3.77 9.67
C GLY A 268 -9.15 3.43 10.07
N PHE A 269 -8.18 4.24 9.66
CA PHE A 269 -6.78 4.12 10.07
C PHE A 269 -6.57 4.45 11.55
N ALA A 270 -7.28 5.42 12.12
CA ALA A 270 -7.23 5.72 13.55
C ALA A 270 -7.71 4.54 14.40
N VAL A 271 -8.81 3.87 14.01
CA VAL A 271 -9.31 2.65 14.68
C VAL A 271 -8.32 1.48 14.53
N LEU A 272 -7.77 1.26 13.33
CA LEU A 272 -6.71 0.27 13.11
C LEU A 272 -5.51 0.50 14.04
N LEU A 273 -5.01 1.74 14.12
CA LEU A 273 -3.86 2.08 14.95
C LEU A 273 -4.18 1.97 16.45
N ARG A 274 -5.37 2.42 16.89
CA ARG A 274 -5.85 2.24 18.27
C ARG A 274 -5.83 0.78 18.69
N ASP A 275 -6.33 -0.12 17.85
CA ASP A 275 -6.50 -1.52 18.22
C ASP A 275 -5.23 -2.35 18.04
N THR A 276 -4.34 -2.00 17.09
CA THR A 276 -3.16 -2.81 16.71
C THR A 276 -1.78 -2.19 16.92
N ALA A 277 -1.62 -0.87 16.94
CA ALA A 277 -0.32 -0.29 16.65
C ALA A 277 0.74 -0.53 17.76
N PRO A 278 2.01 -0.77 17.37
CA PRO A 278 3.13 -0.82 18.30
C PRO A 278 3.60 0.61 18.67
N PRO A 279 4.42 0.78 19.73
CA PRO A 279 5.04 2.08 20.07
C PRO A 279 5.79 2.77 18.92
N ALA A 280 6.30 2.00 17.94
CA ALA A 280 6.92 2.53 16.73
C ALA A 280 5.97 3.34 15.82
N ALA A 281 4.65 3.36 16.09
CA ALA A 281 3.67 4.17 15.39
C ALA A 281 3.41 5.55 16.03
N LEU A 282 4.04 5.91 17.15
CA LEU A 282 3.80 7.21 17.80
C LEU A 282 4.12 8.44 16.90
N PRO A 283 5.19 8.45 16.07
CA PRO A 283 5.42 9.52 15.08
C PRO A 283 4.32 9.60 14.01
N ILE A 284 3.76 8.45 13.63
CA ILE A 284 2.66 8.32 12.67
C ILE A 284 1.36 8.89 13.24
N LEU A 285 1.06 8.59 14.51
CA LEU A 285 -0.10 9.13 15.22
C LEU A 285 0.02 10.63 15.51
N ALA A 286 1.23 11.10 15.80
CA ALA A 286 1.52 12.52 15.93
C ALA A 286 1.24 13.31 14.64
N ASP A 287 1.76 12.87 13.50
CA ASP A 287 1.51 13.50 12.20
C ASP A 287 0.01 13.47 11.83
N ALA A 288 -0.67 12.34 12.09
CA ALA A 288 -2.12 12.23 11.91
C ALA A 288 -2.91 13.22 12.78
N LEU A 289 -2.59 13.35 14.07
CA LEU A 289 -3.25 14.30 14.98
C LEU A 289 -3.03 15.76 14.53
N VAL A 290 -1.80 16.12 14.15
CA VAL A 290 -1.48 17.47 13.65
C VAL A 290 -2.32 17.79 12.41
N ARG A 291 -2.46 16.84 11.47
CA ARG A 291 -3.31 17.01 10.27
C ARG A 291 -4.79 17.20 10.62
N VAL A 292 -5.37 16.38 11.51
CA VAL A 292 -6.78 16.52 11.93
C VAL A 292 -7.04 17.89 12.54
N VAL A 293 -6.18 18.32 13.47
CA VAL A 293 -6.33 19.57 14.21
C VAL A 293 -6.12 20.81 13.33
N GLN A 294 -5.39 20.69 12.22
CA GLN A 294 -5.16 21.74 11.23
C GLN A 294 -6.25 21.81 10.13
N ALA A 295 -7.12 20.81 10.00
CA ALA A 295 -7.99 20.68 8.82
C ALA A 295 -9.42 21.20 9.05
N ASP A 296 -9.75 22.34 8.44
CA ASP A 296 -11.06 23.04 8.55
C ASP A 296 -12.30 22.24 8.07
N LYS A 297 -12.13 21.00 7.58
CA LYS A 297 -13.18 20.18 6.95
C LYS A 297 -13.21 18.72 7.42
N VAL A 298 -12.40 18.37 8.42
CA VAL A 298 -12.61 17.12 9.17
C VAL A 298 -13.79 17.32 10.12
N ASP A 299 -14.61 16.30 10.36
CA ASP A 299 -15.43 16.24 11.57
C ASP A 299 -14.47 15.90 12.72
N PRO A 300 -14.01 16.88 13.51
CA PRO A 300 -12.79 16.68 14.30
C PRO A 300 -13.07 15.69 15.42
N GLY A 301 -14.20 15.88 16.14
CA GLY A 301 -14.51 15.14 17.36
C GLY A 301 -14.52 13.62 17.20
N SER A 302 -15.01 13.09 16.07
CA SER A 302 -15.03 11.64 15.85
C SER A 302 -13.65 11.04 15.56
N THR A 303 -12.81 11.74 14.79
CA THR A 303 -11.49 11.22 14.35
C THR A 303 -10.39 11.56 15.34
N GLU A 304 -10.41 12.77 15.90
CA GLU A 304 -9.49 13.27 16.92
C GLU A 304 -9.58 12.41 18.19
N ALA A 305 -10.78 12.11 18.69
CA ALA A 305 -10.97 11.27 19.88
C ALA A 305 -10.42 9.84 19.70
N VAL A 306 -10.52 9.25 18.51
CA VAL A 306 -9.95 7.91 18.25
C VAL A 306 -8.42 7.96 18.18
N LEU A 307 -7.84 9.00 17.58
CA LEU A 307 -6.38 9.20 17.56
C LEU A 307 -5.82 9.52 18.96
N LEU A 308 -6.51 10.32 19.76
CA LEU A 308 -6.15 10.60 21.16
C LEU A 308 -6.22 9.35 22.02
N ALA A 309 -7.27 8.53 21.87
CA ALA A 309 -7.38 7.23 22.51
C ALA A 309 -6.25 6.27 22.08
N ALA A 310 -5.81 6.30 20.81
CA ALA A 310 -4.67 5.54 20.33
C ALA A 310 -3.35 6.02 20.99
N VAL A 311 -3.07 7.33 20.99
CA VAL A 311 -1.88 7.91 21.64
C VAL A 311 -1.85 7.53 23.12
N ARG A 312 -2.94 7.70 23.86
CA ARG A 312 -3.04 7.34 25.27
C ARG A 312 -2.82 5.85 25.52
N ARG A 313 -3.36 4.98 24.66
CA ARG A 313 -3.19 3.53 24.76
C ARG A 313 -1.76 3.05 24.49
N ILE A 314 -1.01 3.76 23.65
CA ILE A 314 0.33 3.34 23.18
C ILE A 314 1.46 4.03 23.95
N SER A 315 1.28 5.27 24.40
CA SER A 315 2.27 6.05 25.16
C SER A 315 1.96 6.21 26.65
N GLY A 316 0.72 5.93 27.08
CA GLY A 316 0.22 6.29 28.40
C GLY A 316 -0.18 7.76 28.57
N ILE A 317 0.13 8.63 27.60
CA ILE A 317 -0.09 10.09 27.71
C ILE A 317 -1.54 10.44 27.37
N ASP A 318 -2.23 11.03 28.33
CA ASP A 318 -3.63 11.45 28.25
C ASP A 318 -3.71 12.93 27.85
N LEU A 319 -3.51 13.25 26.56
CA LEU A 319 -3.39 14.62 26.05
C LEU A 319 -4.63 15.50 26.32
N GLU A 320 -5.81 14.90 26.53
CA GLU A 320 -7.04 15.57 26.94
C GLU A 320 -6.98 16.13 28.39
N LYS A 321 -5.93 15.80 29.15
CA LYS A 321 -5.66 16.28 30.52
C LYS A 321 -4.39 17.12 30.63
N ASP A 322 -3.77 17.47 29.51
CA ASP A 322 -2.70 18.47 29.51
C ASP A 322 -3.29 19.84 29.94
N PRO A 323 -2.66 20.61 30.84
CA PRO A 323 -3.17 21.90 31.28
C PRO A 323 -3.15 22.99 30.17
N ARG A 324 -2.53 22.73 29.02
CA ARG A 324 -2.47 23.63 27.87
C ARG A 324 -3.66 23.41 26.92
N PRO A 325 -3.93 24.36 26.00
CA PRO A 325 -4.87 24.12 24.91
C PRO A 325 -4.49 22.86 24.12
N LEU A 326 -5.46 21.98 23.84
CA LEU A 326 -5.23 20.67 23.20
C LEU A 326 -4.41 20.77 21.89
N ARG A 327 -4.62 21.84 21.11
CA ARG A 327 -3.86 22.15 19.88
C ARG A 327 -2.37 22.38 20.13
N GLU A 328 -1.99 22.87 21.31
CA GLU A 328 -0.60 23.09 21.73
C GLU A 328 0.02 21.78 22.26
N ALA A 329 -0.71 21.06 23.11
CA ALA A 329 -0.30 19.74 23.62
C ALA A 329 -0.02 18.75 22.48
N ILE A 330 -0.87 18.72 21.45
CA ILE A 330 -0.67 17.90 20.24
C ILE A 330 0.56 18.33 19.44
N ARG A 331 0.83 19.63 19.29
CA ARG A 331 2.04 20.14 18.61
C ARG A 331 3.31 19.83 19.38
N GLU A 332 3.27 19.79 20.71
CA GLU A 332 4.42 19.37 21.51
C GLU A 332 4.64 17.86 21.46
N PHE A 333 3.59 17.07 21.62
CA PHE A 333 3.63 15.63 21.42
C PHE A 333 4.21 15.29 20.04
N ALA A 334 3.84 16.04 19.00
CA ALA A 334 4.36 15.84 17.65
C ALA A 334 5.87 16.14 17.53
N ARG A 335 6.33 17.29 18.03
CA ARG A 335 7.77 17.63 18.09
C ARG A 335 8.58 16.58 18.86
N ASN A 336 8.05 16.12 20.01
CA ASN A 336 8.69 15.10 20.85
C ASN A 336 8.75 13.71 20.18
N ASN A 337 7.91 13.45 19.17
CA ASN A 337 7.93 12.24 18.35
C ASN A 337 8.57 12.46 16.96
N GLY A 338 9.33 13.55 16.77
CA GLY A 338 10.12 13.79 15.55
C GLY A 338 9.35 14.32 14.34
N VAL A 339 8.08 14.70 14.52
CA VAL A 339 7.29 15.42 13.50
C VAL A 339 7.67 16.90 13.54
N LYS A 340 7.72 17.55 12.37
CA LYS A 340 8.13 18.96 12.19
C LYS A 340 6.94 19.85 11.83
#